data_AF-A0A2K4MJ13-F1
#
_entry.id   AF-A0A2K4MJ13-F1
#
_cell.length_a   1.000
_cell.length_b   1.000
_cell.length_c   1.000
_cell.angle_alpha   90.00
_cell.angle_beta   90.00
_cell.angle_gamma   90.00
#
_symmetry.space_group_name_H-M   'P 1'
#
loop_
_entity.id
_entity.type
_entity.pdbx_description
1 polymer ?
#
loop_
_entity_poly.entity_id
_entity_poly.type
_entity_poly.pdbx_seq_one_letter_code
_entity_poly.pdbx_strand_id
1 'polypeptide(L)'
;MSKPWCEFPCSPDDLVRAVSFGDIETVAAEIGVSAQQLAYWRRGREPVPRVVYLYLRHRAETTLGAQYGPFRGFHLCERGDALVCPATGIRINYVEVAMLPEYRRAKRLAEEQAELIGRLMKERDFYRKNCLKQAKYGAMLNTIFPDP
;
A
#
# COMPACT_ATOMS: atom_id res chain seq x y z
N MET A 1 39.14 9.62 -14.19
CA MET A 1 38.32 8.40 -14.36
C MET A 1 37.25 8.70 -15.40
N SER A 2 37.16 7.90 -16.46
CA SER A 2 36.08 8.04 -17.45
C SER A 2 34.76 7.56 -16.83
N LYS A 3 33.68 8.30 -17.09
CA LYS A 3 32.34 8.05 -16.52
C LYS A 3 31.53 7.17 -17.48
N PRO A 4 30.58 6.34 -16.98
CA PRO A 4 29.65 5.62 -17.83
C PRO A 4 28.85 6.59 -18.71
N TRP A 5 28.55 6.18 -19.95
CA TRP A 5 27.77 6.97 -20.91
C TRP A 5 26.73 6.12 -21.65
N CYS A 6 25.70 6.78 -22.19
CA CYS A 6 24.53 6.20 -22.85
C CYS A 6 24.27 6.95 -24.18
N GLU A 7 23.73 6.27 -25.20
CA GLU A 7 23.32 6.93 -26.46
C GLU A 7 21.89 7.52 -26.41
N PHE A 8 21.09 7.06 -25.45
CA PHE A 8 19.72 7.52 -25.26
C PHE A 8 19.66 8.66 -24.24
N PRO A 9 18.61 9.50 -24.25
CA PRO A 9 18.48 10.57 -23.26
C PRO A 9 18.35 9.98 -21.85
N CYS A 10 19.33 10.24 -21.00
CA CYS A 10 19.38 9.78 -19.62
C CYS A 10 20.07 10.82 -18.71
N SER A 11 19.67 10.91 -17.44
CA SER A 11 20.40 11.74 -16.46
C SER A 11 21.77 11.12 -16.19
N PRO A 12 22.89 11.86 -16.35
CA PRO A 12 24.22 11.31 -16.12
C PRO A 12 24.43 10.78 -14.70
N ASP A 13 23.84 11.44 -13.70
CA ASP A 13 23.95 11.02 -12.29
C ASP A 13 23.17 9.73 -12.02
N ASP A 14 21.99 9.58 -12.63
CA ASP A 14 21.21 8.34 -12.52
C ASP A 14 21.92 7.18 -13.23
N LEU A 15 22.59 7.44 -14.35
CA LEU A 15 23.38 6.44 -15.05
C LEU A 15 24.55 5.97 -14.19
N VAL A 16 25.28 6.90 -13.58
CA VAL A 16 26.38 6.56 -12.65
C VAL A 16 25.85 5.75 -11.48
N ARG A 17 24.71 6.15 -10.89
CA ARG A 17 24.11 5.43 -9.76
C ARG A 17 23.63 4.03 -10.16
N ALA A 18 22.96 3.88 -11.29
CA ALA A 18 22.47 2.58 -11.73
C ALA A 18 23.61 1.60 -12.03
N VAL A 19 24.70 2.07 -12.64
CA VAL A 19 25.74 1.19 -13.19
C VAL A 19 26.91 0.97 -12.23
N SER A 20 27.26 1.96 -11.40
CA SER A 20 28.51 1.92 -10.62
C SER A 20 28.39 1.19 -9.28
N PHE A 21 27.19 1.03 -8.73
CA PHE A 21 27.00 0.41 -7.41
C PHE A 21 26.74 -1.09 -7.49
N GLY A 22 27.13 -1.81 -6.42
CA GLY A 22 27.00 -3.26 -6.31
C GLY A 22 28.23 -4.04 -6.78
N ASP A 23 28.29 -5.29 -6.32
CA ASP A 23 29.32 -6.24 -6.72
C ASP A 23 29.26 -6.54 -8.23
N ILE A 24 30.42 -6.57 -8.88
CA ILE A 24 30.50 -6.69 -10.35
C ILE A 24 30.05 -8.07 -10.80
N GLU A 25 30.49 -9.13 -10.11
CA GLU A 25 30.18 -10.52 -10.50
C GLU A 25 28.69 -10.81 -10.36
N THR A 26 28.10 -10.38 -9.25
CA THR A 26 26.67 -10.60 -8.96
C THR A 26 25.79 -9.86 -9.97
N VAL A 27 26.08 -8.59 -10.25
CA VAL A 27 25.30 -7.77 -11.21
C VAL A 27 25.49 -8.27 -12.64
N ALA A 28 26.69 -8.70 -13.02
CA ALA A 28 26.94 -9.26 -14.34
C ALA A 28 26.16 -10.56 -14.56
N ALA A 29 26.12 -11.44 -13.57
CA ALA A 29 25.33 -12.66 -13.60
C ALA A 29 23.82 -12.40 -13.71
N GLU A 30 23.27 -11.44 -12.95
CA GLU A 30 21.85 -11.06 -13.01
C GLU A 30 21.41 -10.59 -14.40
N ILE A 31 22.27 -9.86 -15.11
CA ILE A 31 21.97 -9.28 -16.43
C ILE A 31 22.34 -10.25 -17.57
N GLY A 32 23.04 -11.35 -17.27
CA GLY A 32 23.48 -12.34 -18.25
C GLY A 32 24.67 -11.86 -19.10
N VAL A 33 25.58 -11.07 -18.52
CA VAL A 33 26.77 -10.51 -19.19
C VAL A 33 28.04 -10.91 -18.45
N SER A 34 29.21 -10.76 -19.08
CA SER A 34 30.48 -10.99 -18.40
C SER A 34 30.84 -9.84 -17.45
N ALA A 35 31.55 -10.14 -16.36
CA ALA A 35 32.06 -9.13 -15.43
C ALA A 35 32.96 -8.08 -16.14
N GLN A 36 33.70 -8.51 -17.16
CA GLN A 36 34.53 -7.63 -17.99
C GLN A 36 33.68 -6.63 -18.78
N GLN A 37 32.57 -7.08 -19.36
CA GLN A 37 31.63 -6.23 -20.09
C GLN A 37 31.04 -5.14 -19.17
N LEU A 38 30.61 -5.53 -17.97
CA LEU A 38 30.11 -4.59 -16.97
C LEU A 38 31.18 -3.60 -16.52
N ALA A 39 32.44 -4.02 -16.39
CA ALA A 39 33.56 -3.14 -16.07
C ALA A 39 33.86 -2.13 -17.20
N TYR A 40 33.68 -2.50 -18.47
CA TYR A 40 33.81 -1.58 -19.60
C TYR A 40 32.75 -0.50 -19.59
N TRP A 41 31.50 -0.85 -19.28
CA TRP A 41 30.42 0.11 -19.08
C TRP A 41 30.70 1.06 -17.91
N ARG A 42 31.09 0.55 -16.74
CA ARG A 42 31.44 1.37 -15.57
C ARG A 42 32.57 2.36 -15.84
N ARG A 43 33.54 1.98 -16.67
CA ARG A 43 34.69 2.82 -17.06
C ARG A 43 34.39 3.71 -18.27
N GLY A 44 33.19 3.65 -18.85
CA GLY A 44 32.82 4.42 -20.03
C GLY A 44 33.60 4.07 -21.30
N ARG A 45 34.14 2.84 -21.39
CA ARG A 45 34.80 2.35 -22.63
C ARG A 45 33.77 2.05 -23.71
N GLU A 46 32.61 1.57 -23.32
CA GLU A 46 31.49 1.22 -24.19
C GLU A 46 30.20 1.87 -23.68
N PRO A 47 29.25 2.19 -24.57
CA PRO A 47 27.96 2.72 -24.17
C PRO A 47 27.16 1.67 -23.40
N VAL A 48 26.47 2.10 -22.36
CA VAL A 48 25.53 1.26 -21.61
C VAL A 48 24.29 1.04 -22.48
N PRO A 49 23.87 -0.21 -22.77
CA PRO A 49 22.64 -0.46 -23.51
C PRO A 49 21.39 0.00 -22.76
N ARG A 50 20.36 0.44 -23.49
CA ARG A 50 19.11 0.96 -22.88
C ARG A 50 18.42 -0.04 -21.97
N VAL A 51 18.35 -1.30 -22.37
CA VAL A 51 17.69 -2.37 -21.59
C VAL A 51 18.43 -2.60 -20.27
N VAL A 52 19.77 -2.64 -20.32
CA VAL A 52 20.65 -2.79 -19.15
C VAL A 52 20.44 -1.64 -18.18
N TYR A 53 20.43 -0.40 -18.68
CA TYR A 53 20.17 0.77 -17.85
C TYR A 53 18.79 0.74 -17.18
N LEU A 54 17.73 0.41 -17.92
CA LEU A 54 16.37 0.36 -17.37
C LEU A 54 16.25 -0.69 -16.26
N TYR A 55 16.86 -1.87 -16.45
CA TYR A 55 16.89 -2.91 -15.43
C TYR A 55 17.67 -2.47 -14.18
N LEU A 56 18.89 -1.98 -14.37
CA LEU A 56 19.76 -1.52 -13.27
C LEU A 56 19.15 -0.36 -12.49
N ARG A 57 18.50 0.56 -13.20
CA ARG A 57 17.75 1.66 -12.59
C ARG A 57 16.61 1.11 -11.74
N HIS A 58 15.81 0.19 -12.27
CA HIS A 58 14.70 -0.42 -11.53
C HIS A 58 15.18 -1.19 -10.30
N ARG A 59 16.29 -1.91 -10.41
CA ARG A 59 16.94 -2.64 -9.31
C ARG A 59 17.41 -1.69 -8.19
N ALA A 60 17.95 -0.54 -8.56
CA ALA A 60 18.40 0.47 -7.60
C ALA A 60 17.26 1.35 -7.07
N GLU A 61 16.07 1.26 -7.66
CA GLU A 61 14.93 2.10 -7.30
C GLU A 61 14.28 1.56 -6.02
N THR A 62 14.21 2.40 -4.99
CA THR A 62 13.54 2.07 -3.74
C THR A 62 12.05 2.40 -3.76
N THR A 63 11.57 3.03 -4.83
CA THR A 63 10.19 3.45 -5.06
C THR A 63 9.48 2.52 -6.05
N LEU A 64 8.27 2.10 -5.71
CA LEU A 64 7.44 1.30 -6.59
C LEU A 64 6.85 2.18 -7.71
N GLY A 65 7.15 1.81 -8.96
CA GLY A 65 6.66 2.47 -10.15
C GLY A 65 5.16 2.27 -10.42
N ALA A 66 4.68 2.83 -11.54
CA ALA A 66 3.26 2.79 -11.91
C ALA A 66 2.72 1.37 -12.16
N GLN A 67 3.59 0.41 -12.48
CA GLN A 67 3.23 -1.00 -12.69
C GLN A 67 2.65 -1.69 -11.46
N TYR A 68 2.86 -1.15 -10.26
CA TYR A 68 2.37 -1.73 -9.01
C TYR A 68 0.98 -1.22 -8.58
N GLY A 69 0.26 -0.52 -9.49
CA GLY A 69 -1.14 -0.15 -9.29
C GLY A 69 -1.36 0.68 -8.01
N PRO A 70 -2.22 0.26 -7.07
CA PRO A 70 -2.48 0.98 -5.82
C PRO A 70 -1.24 1.20 -4.93
N PHE A 71 -0.20 0.39 -5.10
CA PHE A 71 1.07 0.52 -4.37
C PHE A 71 2.06 1.47 -5.06
N ARG A 72 1.65 2.14 -6.14
CA ARG A 72 2.47 3.15 -6.81
C ARG A 72 2.95 4.22 -5.82
N GLY A 73 4.23 4.51 -5.86
CA GLY A 73 4.87 5.53 -5.01
C GLY A 73 5.15 5.06 -3.57
N PHE A 74 4.81 3.83 -3.21
CA PHE A 74 5.34 3.23 -1.98
C PHE A 74 6.84 3.12 -2.11
N HIS A 75 7.56 3.40 -1.04
CA HIS A 75 9.01 3.33 -1.03
C HIS A 75 9.50 2.48 0.13
N LEU A 76 10.64 1.83 -0.06
CA LEU A 76 11.34 1.16 1.02
C LEU A 76 11.78 2.20 2.05
N CYS A 77 11.54 1.89 3.33
CA CYS A 77 12.07 2.66 4.43
C CYS A 77 13.61 2.68 4.37
N GLU A 78 14.26 3.68 4.98
CA GLU A 78 15.74 3.79 5.05
C GLU A 78 16.43 2.52 5.59
N ARG A 79 15.74 1.75 6.44
CA ARG A 79 16.22 0.48 7.01
C ARG A 79 16.04 -0.73 6.07
N GLY A 80 15.24 -0.60 5.01
CA GLY A 80 14.98 -1.65 4.03
C GLY A 80 14.06 -2.78 4.48
N ASP A 81 13.38 -2.65 5.62
CA ASP A 81 12.56 -3.69 6.26
C ASP A 81 11.04 -3.55 6.02
N ALA A 82 10.60 -2.37 5.60
CA ALA A 82 9.19 -2.04 5.43
C ALA A 82 8.94 -1.15 4.21
N LEU A 83 7.73 -1.25 3.67
CA LEU A 83 7.23 -0.30 2.68
C LEU A 83 6.47 0.83 3.36
N VAL A 84 6.74 2.07 2.94
CA VAL A 84 6.08 3.26 3.45
C VAL A 84 5.06 3.75 2.43
N CYS A 85 3.82 3.88 2.87
CA CYS A 85 2.76 4.48 2.07
C CYS A 85 2.99 5.99 1.94
N PRO A 86 3.06 6.56 0.72
CA PRO A 86 3.35 7.99 0.54
C PRO A 86 2.22 8.89 1.05
N ALA A 87 0.97 8.42 1.01
CA ALA A 87 -0.21 9.22 1.37
C ALA A 87 -0.43 9.33 2.89
N THR A 88 -0.05 8.29 3.65
CA THR A 88 -0.32 8.22 5.10
C THR A 88 0.95 8.20 5.95
N GLY A 89 2.11 7.93 5.35
CA GLY A 89 3.36 7.70 6.08
C GLY A 89 3.39 6.39 6.87
N ILE A 90 2.34 5.57 6.79
CA ILE A 90 2.24 4.31 7.51
C ILE A 90 3.24 3.31 6.92
N ARG A 91 4.00 2.67 7.82
CA ARG A 91 4.88 1.55 7.51
C ARG A 91 4.08 0.27 7.44
N ILE A 92 4.28 -0.48 6.36
CA ILE A 92 3.76 -1.83 6.18
C ILE A 92 4.94 -2.79 6.29
N ASN A 93 4.96 -3.54 7.39
CA ASN A 93 5.95 -4.57 7.61
C ASN A 93 5.60 -5.84 6.84
N TYR A 94 6.59 -6.65 6.50
CA TYR A 94 6.35 -7.94 5.81
C TYR A 94 5.39 -8.85 6.60
N VAL A 95 5.50 -8.85 7.93
CA VAL A 95 4.61 -9.62 8.82
C VAL A 95 3.15 -9.20 8.69
N GLU A 96 2.88 -7.90 8.50
CA GLU A 96 1.51 -7.40 8.35
C GLU A 96 0.87 -7.86 7.04
N VAL A 97 1.68 -8.10 6.00
CA VAL A 97 1.19 -8.64 4.72
C VAL A 97 0.58 -10.03 4.93
N ALA A 98 1.20 -10.87 5.76
CA ALA A 98 0.67 -12.19 6.10
C ALA A 98 -0.65 -12.10 6.89
N MET A 99 -0.84 -11.03 7.66
CA MET A 99 -2.04 -10.79 8.49
C MET A 99 -3.19 -10.12 7.73
N LEU A 100 -2.99 -9.71 6.47
CA LEU A 100 -4.03 -9.06 5.65
C LEU A 100 -5.36 -9.83 5.58
N PRO A 101 -5.40 -11.17 5.46
CA PRO A 101 -6.66 -11.92 5.49
C PRO A 101 -7.42 -11.70 6.79
N GLU A 102 -6.72 -11.68 7.93
CA GLU A 102 -7.30 -11.48 9.25
C GLU A 102 -7.82 -10.04 9.40
N TYR A 103 -7.05 -9.04 8.98
CA TYR A 103 -7.51 -7.64 8.99
C TYR A 103 -8.76 -7.44 8.14
N ARG A 104 -8.85 -8.08 6.97
CA ARG A 104 -10.05 -8.04 6.13
C ARG A 104 -11.25 -8.70 6.80
N ARG A 105 -11.03 -9.79 7.54
CA ARG A 105 -12.08 -10.46 8.31
C ARG A 105 -12.56 -9.61 9.48
N ALA A 106 -11.62 -9.04 10.24
CA ALA A 106 -11.93 -8.15 11.36
C ALA A 106 -12.70 -6.90 10.90
N LYS A 107 -12.31 -6.30 9.76
CA LYS A 107 -13.03 -5.17 9.17
C LYS A 107 -14.48 -5.53 8.81
N ARG A 108 -14.69 -6.69 8.15
CA ARG A 108 -16.05 -7.16 7.83
C ARG A 108 -16.90 -7.38 9.09
N LEU A 109 -16.33 -8.03 10.10
CA LEU A 109 -17.03 -8.23 11.37
C LEU A 109 -17.41 -6.90 12.04
N ALA A 110 -16.53 -5.90 12.00
CA ALA A 110 -16.83 -4.58 12.55
C ALA A 110 -17.97 -3.89 11.77
N GLU A 111 -18.00 -4.02 10.45
CA GLU A 111 -19.07 -3.49 9.60
C GLU A 111 -20.42 -4.18 9.90
N GLU A 112 -20.43 -5.51 10.02
CA GLU A 112 -21.62 -6.30 10.39
C GLU A 112 -22.14 -5.94 11.80
N GLN A 113 -21.24 -5.76 12.77
CA GLN A 113 -21.60 -5.34 14.12
C GLN A 113 -22.19 -3.93 14.13
N ALA A 114 -21.61 -2.99 13.38
CA ALA A 114 -22.15 -1.64 13.27
C ALA A 114 -23.57 -1.64 12.69
N GLU A 115 -23.83 -2.48 11.69
CA GLU A 115 -25.16 -2.64 11.12
C GLU A 115 -26.16 -3.22 12.13
N LEU A 116 -25.79 -4.28 12.85
CA LEU A 116 -26.63 -4.90 13.87
C LEU A 116 -27.01 -3.89 14.97
N ILE A 117 -26.03 -3.15 15.48
CA ILE A 117 -26.25 -2.09 16.48
C ILE A 117 -27.26 -1.07 15.94
N GLY A 118 -27.09 -0.65 14.68
CA GLY A 118 -28.02 0.27 14.03
C GLY A 118 -29.46 -0.26 13.96
N ARG A 119 -29.65 -1.56 13.68
CA ARG A 119 -30.99 -2.18 13.69
C ARG A 119 -31.58 -2.24 15.10
N LEU A 120 -30.82 -2.69 16.09
CA LEU A 120 -31.26 -2.77 17.49
C LEU A 120 -31.64 -1.40 18.06
N MET A 121 -30.90 -0.35 17.70
CA MET A 121 -31.24 1.02 18.07
C MET A 121 -32.60 1.45 17.49
N LYS A 122 -32.87 1.14 16.21
CA LYS A 122 -34.15 1.42 15.57
C LYS A 122 -35.31 0.66 16.23
N GLU A 123 -35.11 -0.62 16.54
CA GLU A 123 -36.11 -1.45 17.22
C GLU A 123 -36.41 -0.92 18.62
N ARG A 124 -35.38 -0.62 19.41
CA ARG A 124 -35.53 0.00 20.74
C ARG A 124 -36.36 1.28 20.67
N ASP A 125 -36.03 2.16 19.72
CA ASP A 125 -36.71 3.44 19.57
C ASP A 125 -38.17 3.27 19.10
N PHE A 126 -38.43 2.25 18.27
CA PHE A 126 -39.79 1.86 17.90
C PHE A 126 -40.60 1.39 19.10
N TYR A 127 -40.08 0.45 19.90
CA TYR A 127 -40.76 -0.05 21.10
C TYR A 127 -41.02 1.06 22.11
N ARG A 128 -40.03 1.93 22.35
CA ARG A 128 -40.18 3.09 23.24
C ARG A 128 -41.32 4.02 22.80
N LYS A 129 -41.43 4.30 21.50
CA LYS A 129 -42.53 5.11 20.94
C LYS A 129 -43.88 4.40 21.08
N ASN A 130 -43.94 3.09 20.88
CA ASN A 130 -45.19 2.34 21.01
C ASN A 130 -45.68 2.24 22.45
N CYS A 131 -44.79 1.99 23.43
CA CYS A 131 -45.17 2.01 24.84
C CYS A 131 -45.74 3.38 25.25
N LEU A 132 -45.11 4.48 24.79
CA LEU A 132 -45.63 5.84 25.03
C LEU A 132 -47.00 6.06 24.39
N LYS A 133 -47.23 5.56 23.17
CA LYS A 133 -48.55 5.64 22.51
C LYS A 133 -49.59 4.82 23.27
N GLN A 134 -49.29 3.58 23.63
CA GLN A 134 -50.18 2.70 24.38
C GLN A 134 -50.54 3.30 25.75
N ALA A 135 -49.57 3.87 26.46
CA ALA A 135 -49.83 4.55 27.73
C ALA A 135 -50.79 5.75 27.57
N LYS A 136 -50.62 6.56 26.51
CA LYS A 136 -51.54 7.67 26.20
C LYS A 136 -52.95 7.18 25.87
N TYR A 137 -53.07 6.13 25.05
CA TYR A 137 -54.37 5.55 24.72
C TYR A 137 -55.05 4.93 25.95
N GLY A 138 -54.32 4.22 26.81
CA GLY A 138 -54.85 3.68 28.06
C GLY A 138 -55.32 4.78 29.01
N ALA A 139 -54.54 5.86 29.18
CA ALA A 139 -54.95 7.01 29.98
C ALA A 139 -56.24 7.66 29.43
N MET A 140 -56.35 7.79 28.11
CA MET A 140 -57.55 8.32 27.44
C MET A 140 -58.77 7.41 27.63
N LEU A 141 -58.59 6.10 27.52
CA LEU A 141 -59.66 5.13 27.77
C LEU A 141 -60.17 5.22 29.22
N ASN A 142 -59.27 5.32 30.21
CA ASN A 142 -59.66 5.51 31.62
C ASN A 142 -60.41 6.83 31.87
N THR A 143 -60.16 7.88 31.08
CA THR A 143 -60.94 9.13 31.19
C THR A 143 -62.34 9.04 30.59
N ILE A 144 -62.56 8.14 29.62
CA ILE A 144 -63.85 7.95 28.95
C ILE A 144 -64.69 6.89 29.67
N PHE A 145 -64.04 5.83 30.15
CA PHE A 145 -64.64 4.73 30.92
C PHE A 145 -63.91 4.63 32.27
N PRO A 146 -64.27 5.48 33.25
CA PRO A 146 -63.73 5.33 34.60
C PRO A 146 -64.24 4.01 35.20
N ASP A 147 -63.34 3.21 35.76
CA ASP A 147 -63.74 2.08 36.60
C ASP A 147 -64.63 2.59 37.76
N PRO A 148 -65.69 1.85 38.15
CA PRO A 148 -66.60 2.25 39.23
C PRO A 148 -65.94 2.34 40.60
#